data_AF-A0ABD5MAY9-F1
#
_entry.id   AF-A0ABD5MAY9-F1
#
_cell.length_a   1.000
_cell.length_b   1.000
_cell.length_c   1.000
_cell.angle_alpha   90.00
_cell.angle_beta   90.00
_cell.angle_gamma   90.00
#
_symmetry.space_group_name_H-M   'P 1'
#
loop_
_entity.id
_entity.type
_entity.pdbx_description
1 polymer ?
#
loop_
_entity_poly.entity_id
_entity_poly.type
_entity_poly.pdbx_seq_one_letter_code
_entity_poly.pdbx_strand_id
1 'polypeptide(L)'
;MSLPFFEDEYAESYREALRREFGPEFETVLFNDECFTPSAKDALLDRIDRAKQQRNSLLRSCERELESVTDVGAELESIAEEVRFYEDAHFAEQDFGTLDAYRSHLLRLEDACEDLTADRQATIRHHRTTHGLTQDCCDLPEYLYDDLEHNYPILYLCSDVLGRVRELHDRTETAIVATFE
;
A
#
# COMPACT_ATOMS: atom_id res chain seq x y z
N MET A 1 -17.89 29.86 -21.70
CA MET A 1 -16.43 29.57 -21.77
C MET A 1 -16.22 28.41 -22.74
N SER A 2 -15.28 28.50 -23.67
CA SER A 2 -14.86 27.37 -24.51
C SER A 2 -13.36 27.16 -24.28
N LEU A 3 -12.98 25.94 -23.92
CA LEU A 3 -11.59 25.45 -23.85
C LEU A 3 -11.45 24.43 -24.98
N PRO A 4 -11.16 24.87 -26.22
CA PRO A 4 -11.27 24.02 -27.40
C PRO A 4 -10.34 22.81 -27.39
N PHE A 5 -9.25 22.88 -26.60
CA PHE A 5 -8.25 21.81 -26.47
C PHE A 5 -8.56 20.83 -25.33
N PHE A 6 -9.57 21.10 -24.50
CA PHE A 6 -9.82 20.30 -23.29
C PHE A 6 -10.18 18.85 -23.64
N GLU A 7 -11.05 18.68 -24.63
CA GLU A 7 -11.48 17.34 -25.08
C GLU A 7 -10.32 16.57 -25.72
N ASP A 8 -9.47 17.25 -26.49
CA ASP A 8 -8.28 16.64 -27.10
C ASP A 8 -7.24 16.21 -26.04
N GLU A 9 -7.09 16.99 -24.98
CA GLU A 9 -6.09 16.75 -23.94
C GLU A 9 -6.54 15.73 -22.88
N TYR A 10 -7.81 15.74 -22.50
CA TYR A 10 -8.35 14.94 -21.40
C TYR A 10 -9.26 13.78 -21.84
N ALA A 11 -9.56 13.67 -23.15
CA ALA A 11 -10.49 12.68 -23.70
C ALA A 11 -11.87 12.68 -23.00
N GLU A 12 -12.25 13.80 -22.37
CA GLU A 12 -13.51 14.03 -21.65
C GLU A 12 -14.01 15.44 -21.97
N SER A 13 -15.33 15.64 -22.03
CA SER A 13 -15.87 16.99 -22.24
C SER A 13 -15.69 17.87 -20.99
N TYR A 14 -15.48 19.16 -21.21
CA TYR A 14 -15.34 20.14 -20.12
C TYR A 14 -16.55 20.14 -19.17
N ARG A 15 -17.74 19.88 -19.72
CA ARG A 15 -19.00 19.84 -18.97
C ARG A 15 -19.13 18.60 -18.11
N GLU A 16 -18.72 17.44 -18.62
CA GLU A 16 -18.68 16.19 -17.85
C GLU A 16 -17.67 16.27 -16.71
N ALA A 17 -16.46 16.80 -16.98
CA ALA A 17 -15.45 16.99 -15.96
C ALA A 17 -15.93 17.91 -14.82
N LEU A 18 -16.56 19.04 -15.15
CA LEU A 18 -17.16 19.94 -14.15
C LEU A 18 -18.23 19.26 -13.31
N ARG A 19 -19.11 18.49 -13.97
CA ARG A 19 -20.20 17.77 -13.29
C ARG A 19 -19.66 16.70 -12.36
N ARG A 20 -18.63 15.96 -12.77
CA ARG A 20 -17.98 14.91 -11.98
C ARG A 20 -17.28 15.48 -10.76
N GLU A 21 -16.57 16.59 -10.93
CA GLU A 21 -15.79 17.23 -9.85
C GLU A 21 -16.65 18.04 -8.88
N PHE A 22 -17.54 18.88 -9.41
CA PHE A 22 -18.27 19.88 -8.61
C PHE A 22 -19.74 19.52 -8.40
N GLY A 23 -20.24 18.49 -9.07
CA GLY A 23 -21.64 18.08 -9.00
C GLY A 23 -22.51 18.70 -10.11
N PRO A 24 -23.67 18.08 -10.39
CA PRO A 24 -24.57 18.51 -11.46
C PRO A 24 -25.17 19.91 -11.26
N GLU A 25 -25.22 20.41 -10.03
CA GLU A 25 -25.74 21.74 -9.70
C GLU A 25 -24.94 22.88 -10.38
N PHE A 26 -23.63 22.71 -10.55
CA PHE A 26 -22.77 23.73 -11.16
C PHE A 26 -22.83 23.74 -12.70
N GLU A 27 -23.34 22.67 -13.30
CA GLU A 27 -23.60 22.60 -14.74
C GLU A 27 -24.65 23.64 -15.17
N THR A 28 -25.65 23.90 -14.34
CA THR A 28 -26.69 24.90 -14.66
C THR A 28 -26.22 26.31 -14.29
N VAL A 29 -25.54 26.45 -13.15
CA VAL A 29 -25.04 27.73 -12.63
C VAL A 29 -23.97 28.34 -13.54
N LEU A 30 -23.07 27.53 -14.12
CA LEU A 30 -21.93 28.01 -14.91
C LEU A 30 -22.27 28.31 -16.38
N PHE A 31 -23.36 27.73 -16.89
CA PHE A 31 -23.73 27.84 -18.30
C PHE A 31 -25.00 28.66 -18.53
N ASN A 32 -25.59 29.21 -17.47
CA ASN A 32 -26.70 30.17 -17.54
C ASN A 32 -26.32 31.47 -16.82
N ASP A 33 -26.15 32.55 -17.59
CA ASP A 33 -25.71 33.86 -17.09
C ASP A 33 -26.68 34.45 -16.05
N GLU A 34 -27.97 34.10 -16.09
CA GLU A 34 -28.97 34.55 -15.10
C GLU A 34 -28.83 33.83 -13.75
N CYS A 35 -28.18 32.67 -13.72
CA CYS A 35 -27.99 31.86 -12.52
C CYS A 35 -26.64 32.09 -11.82
N PHE A 36 -25.67 32.74 -12.49
CA PHE A 36 -24.34 32.97 -11.95
C PHE A 36 -24.29 34.19 -11.01
N THR A 37 -24.85 34.01 -9.82
CA THR A 37 -24.88 35.03 -8.76
C THR A 37 -23.57 35.07 -7.95
N PRO A 38 -23.29 36.15 -7.19
CA PRO A 38 -22.15 36.19 -6.27
C PRO A 38 -22.11 35.01 -5.29
N SER A 39 -23.26 34.63 -4.73
CA SER A 39 -23.34 33.47 -3.83
C SER A 39 -23.02 32.15 -4.53
N ALA A 40 -23.39 32.02 -5.82
CA ALA A 40 -23.05 30.85 -6.62
C ALA A 40 -21.55 30.78 -6.93
N LYS A 41 -20.91 31.94 -7.16
CA LYS A 41 -19.46 32.05 -7.27
C LYS A 41 -18.75 31.65 -5.98
N ASP A 42 -19.21 32.12 -4.82
CA ASP A 42 -18.62 31.76 -3.52
C ASP A 42 -18.73 30.25 -3.27
N ALA A 43 -19.89 29.65 -3.53
CA ALA A 43 -20.09 28.21 -3.41
C ALA A 43 -19.16 27.39 -4.35
N LEU A 44 -18.92 27.89 -5.56
CA LEU A 44 -17.98 27.27 -6.50
C LEU A 44 -16.54 27.36 -5.98
N LEU A 45 -16.12 28.54 -5.48
CA LEU A 45 -14.78 28.74 -4.93
C LEU A 45 -14.53 27.81 -3.72
N ASP A 46 -15.51 27.70 -2.82
CA ASP A 46 -15.44 26.76 -1.70
C ASP A 46 -15.25 25.31 -2.16
N ARG A 47 -15.95 24.91 -3.24
CA ARG A 47 -15.83 23.55 -3.76
C ARG A 47 -14.52 23.30 -4.49
N ILE A 48 -14.02 24.31 -5.21
CA ILE A 48 -12.66 24.28 -5.80
C ILE A 48 -11.61 24.11 -4.70
N ASP A 49 -11.72 24.84 -3.59
CA ASP A 49 -10.76 24.71 -2.50
C ASP A 49 -10.85 23.36 -1.79
N ARG A 50 -12.06 22.80 -1.60
CA ARG A 50 -12.22 21.42 -1.12
C ARG A 50 -11.60 20.39 -2.06
N ALA A 51 -11.85 20.50 -3.37
CA ALA A 51 -11.27 19.63 -4.37
C ALA A 51 -9.74 19.70 -4.40
N LYS A 52 -9.15 20.89 -4.23
CA LYS A 52 -7.70 21.08 -4.08
C LYS A 52 -7.18 20.41 -2.81
N GLN A 53 -7.86 20.58 -1.68
CA GLN A 53 -7.48 19.94 -0.41
C GLN A 53 -7.54 18.42 -0.50
N GLN A 54 -8.59 17.86 -1.12
CA GLN A 54 -8.73 16.43 -1.34
C GLN A 54 -7.59 15.86 -2.19
N ARG A 55 -7.26 16.50 -3.32
CA ARG A 55 -6.11 16.10 -4.16
C ARG A 55 -4.78 16.19 -3.42
N ASN A 56 -4.54 17.24 -2.65
CA ASN A 56 -3.34 17.35 -1.82
C ASN A 56 -3.30 16.27 -0.71
N SER A 57 -4.45 15.82 -0.21
CA SER A 57 -4.54 14.70 0.73
C SER A 57 -4.23 13.36 0.05
N LEU A 58 -4.74 13.15 -1.16
CA LEU A 58 -4.45 11.97 -1.97
C LEU A 58 -2.95 11.91 -2.32
N LEU A 59 -2.36 13.00 -2.81
CA LEU A 59 -0.92 13.06 -3.11
C LEU A 59 -0.05 12.68 -1.91
N ARG A 60 -0.33 13.27 -0.74
CA ARG A 60 0.36 12.91 0.52
C ARG A 60 0.15 11.45 0.92
N SER A 61 -0.99 10.86 0.55
CA SER A 61 -1.24 9.44 0.82
C SER A 61 -0.44 8.55 -0.14
N CYS A 62 -0.33 8.93 -1.42
CA CYS A 62 0.52 8.24 -2.39
C CYS A 62 2.01 8.34 -2.02
N GLU A 63 2.47 9.50 -1.52
CA GLU A 63 3.84 9.68 -1.04
C GLU A 63 4.15 8.76 0.15
N ARG A 64 3.25 8.70 1.13
CA ARG A 64 3.39 7.78 2.28
C ARG A 64 3.31 6.31 1.88
N GLU A 65 2.45 5.99 0.91
CA GLU A 65 2.35 4.63 0.40
C GLU A 65 3.66 4.23 -0.30
N LEU A 66 4.23 5.12 -1.11
CA LEU A 66 5.52 4.89 -1.74
C LEU A 66 6.65 4.71 -0.71
N GLU A 67 6.72 5.58 0.30
CA GLU A 67 7.67 5.47 1.41
C GLU A 67 7.51 4.13 2.13
N SER A 68 6.28 3.78 2.54
CA SER A 68 5.99 2.50 3.21
C SER A 68 6.37 1.29 2.38
N VAL A 69 6.11 1.29 1.07
CA VAL A 69 6.48 0.18 0.19
C VAL A 69 7.98 0.08 0.00
N THR A 70 8.66 1.23 -0.09
CA THR A 70 10.12 1.27 -0.26
C THR A 70 10.82 0.75 0.99
N ASP A 71 10.41 1.22 2.17
CA ASP A 71 11.03 0.87 3.44
C ASP A 71 10.80 -0.60 3.77
N VAL A 72 9.54 -1.05 3.76
CA VAL A 72 9.21 -2.47 4.01
C VAL A 72 9.83 -3.38 2.95
N GLY A 73 9.87 -2.94 1.69
CA GLY A 73 10.49 -3.69 0.61
C GLY A 73 11.99 -3.90 0.82
N ALA A 74 12.72 -2.87 1.23
CA ALA A 74 14.15 -2.94 1.50
C ALA A 74 14.46 -3.87 2.69
N GLU A 75 13.69 -3.78 3.77
CA GLU A 75 13.86 -4.65 4.93
C GLU A 75 13.52 -6.11 4.58
N LEU A 76 12.43 -6.34 3.84
CA LEU A 76 12.04 -7.68 3.42
C LEU A 76 13.06 -8.31 2.45
N GLU A 77 13.69 -7.51 1.58
CA GLU A 77 14.77 -7.97 0.71
C GLU A 77 15.98 -8.43 1.52
N SER A 78 16.36 -7.68 2.57
CA SER A 78 17.42 -8.09 3.50
C SER A 78 17.10 -9.41 4.18
N ILE A 79 15.87 -9.59 4.68
CA ILE A 79 15.46 -10.85 5.31
C ILE A 79 15.49 -12.00 4.29
N ALA A 80 14.99 -11.77 3.08
CA ALA A 80 15.00 -12.77 2.02
C ALA A 80 16.42 -13.17 1.60
N GLU A 81 17.38 -12.26 1.65
CA GLU A 81 18.81 -12.56 1.46
C GLU A 81 19.35 -13.50 2.54
N GLU A 82 19.02 -13.23 3.81
CA GLU A 82 19.42 -14.07 4.93
C GLU A 82 18.76 -15.46 4.85
N VAL A 83 17.48 -15.53 4.48
CA VAL A 83 16.75 -16.79 4.26
C VAL A 83 17.45 -17.66 3.21
N ARG A 84 17.88 -17.08 2.09
CA ARG A 84 18.59 -17.82 1.04
C ARG A 84 19.86 -18.51 1.55
N PHE A 85 20.59 -17.88 2.47
CA PHE A 85 21.77 -18.49 3.08
C PHE A 85 21.42 -19.79 3.83
N TYR A 86 20.28 -19.83 4.51
CA TYR A 86 19.82 -20.99 5.27
C TYR A 86 19.18 -22.07 4.39
N GLU A 87 18.59 -21.71 3.26
CA GLU A 87 18.05 -22.69 2.30
C GLU A 87 19.13 -23.61 1.74
N ASP A 88 20.31 -23.05 1.48
CA ASP A 88 21.49 -23.78 1.01
C ASP A 88 22.25 -24.51 2.13
N ALA A 89 21.87 -24.33 3.40
CA ALA A 89 22.58 -24.93 4.53
C ALA A 89 22.27 -26.43 4.70
N HIS A 90 23.33 -27.23 4.85
CA HIS A 90 23.25 -28.65 5.20
C HIS A 90 23.10 -28.84 6.72
N PHE A 91 21.89 -28.62 7.24
CA PHE A 91 21.59 -28.70 8.69
C PHE A 91 22.04 -30.02 9.34
N ALA A 92 21.86 -31.15 8.65
CA ALA A 92 22.22 -32.47 9.18
C ALA A 92 23.74 -32.68 9.41
N GLU A 93 24.58 -31.81 8.84
CA GLU A 93 26.04 -31.89 8.96
C GLU A 93 26.60 -30.93 10.03
N GLN A 94 25.74 -30.09 10.62
CA GLN A 94 26.15 -29.08 11.58
C GLN A 94 26.18 -29.64 13.02
N ASP A 95 27.03 -29.07 13.86
CA ASP A 95 27.02 -29.36 15.29
C ASP A 95 25.84 -28.67 16.01
N PHE A 96 25.53 -29.15 17.21
CA PHE A 96 24.44 -28.59 18.02
C PHE A 96 24.57 -27.08 18.24
N GLY A 97 25.79 -26.57 18.50
CA GLY A 97 26.00 -25.15 18.79
C GLY A 97 25.68 -24.26 17.58
N THR A 98 26.03 -24.73 16.38
CA THR A 98 25.73 -24.06 15.11
C THR A 98 24.23 -24.11 14.83
N LEU A 99 23.58 -25.24 15.06
CA LEU A 99 22.13 -25.38 14.89
C LEU A 99 21.34 -24.50 15.87
N ASP A 100 21.76 -24.41 17.14
CA ASP A 100 21.12 -23.53 18.12
C ASP A 100 21.28 -22.04 17.74
N ALA A 101 22.43 -21.68 17.17
CA ALA A 101 22.65 -20.34 16.61
C ALA A 101 21.75 -20.06 15.40
N TYR A 102 21.57 -21.03 14.50
CA TYR A 102 20.66 -20.92 13.35
C TYR A 102 19.22 -20.76 13.81
N ARG A 103 18.76 -21.61 14.73
CA ARG A 103 17.42 -21.53 15.34
C ARG A 103 17.16 -20.15 15.94
N SER A 104 18.07 -19.67 16.79
CA SER A 104 17.96 -18.37 17.44
C SER A 104 17.93 -17.21 16.44
N HIS A 105 18.63 -17.34 15.31
CA HIS A 105 18.61 -16.33 14.27
C HIS A 105 17.31 -16.39 13.45
N LEU A 106 16.85 -17.58 13.03
CA LEU A 106 15.60 -17.76 12.32
C LEU A 106 14.39 -17.22 13.11
N LEU A 107 14.33 -17.46 14.43
CA LEU A 107 13.29 -16.88 15.29
C LEU A 107 13.26 -15.34 15.23
N ARG A 108 14.44 -14.69 15.18
CA ARG A 108 14.50 -13.22 15.03
C ARG A 108 14.04 -12.76 13.66
N LEU A 109 14.29 -13.55 12.60
CA LEU A 109 13.78 -13.24 11.26
C LEU A 109 12.25 -13.41 11.19
N GLU A 110 11.69 -14.38 11.91
CA GLU A 110 10.23 -14.51 12.05
C GLU A 110 9.62 -13.28 12.72
N ASP A 111 10.16 -12.88 13.89
CA ASP A 111 9.72 -11.69 14.61
C ASP A 111 9.80 -10.44 13.71
N ALA A 112 10.91 -10.27 12.98
CA ALA A 112 11.08 -9.14 12.05
C ALA A 112 10.04 -9.15 10.91
N CYS A 113 9.71 -10.31 10.33
CA CYS A 113 8.67 -10.41 9.31
C CYS A 113 7.28 -10.08 9.86
N GLU A 114 6.99 -10.48 11.11
CA GLU A 114 5.73 -10.17 11.77
C GLU A 114 5.59 -8.66 12.06
N ASP A 115 6.66 -8.03 12.53
CA ASP A 115 6.72 -6.58 12.75
C ASP A 115 6.50 -5.81 11.42
N LEU A 116 7.21 -6.19 10.34
CA LEU A 116 7.00 -5.59 9.01
C LEU A 116 5.55 -5.74 8.52
N THR A 117 4.96 -6.90 8.76
CA THR A 117 3.55 -7.15 8.41
C THR A 117 2.62 -6.25 9.22
N ALA A 118 2.86 -6.11 10.52
CA ALA A 118 2.05 -5.26 11.40
C ALA A 118 2.14 -3.78 11.02
N ASP A 119 3.35 -3.29 10.73
CA ASP A 119 3.60 -1.92 10.28
C ASP A 119 2.91 -1.64 8.95
N ARG A 120 3.05 -2.56 7.98
CA ARG A 120 2.39 -2.41 6.69
C ARG A 120 0.87 -2.37 6.83
N GLN A 121 0.28 -3.22 7.66
CA GLN A 121 -1.15 -3.17 7.95
C GLN A 121 -1.57 -1.88 8.66
N ALA A 122 -0.72 -1.31 9.52
CA ALA A 122 -0.98 -0.03 10.18
C ALA A 122 -1.04 1.12 9.16
N THR A 123 -0.13 1.15 8.18
CA THR A 123 -0.16 2.11 7.08
C THR A 123 -1.45 2.01 6.26
N ILE A 124 -1.88 0.79 5.90
CA ILE A 124 -3.13 0.57 5.16
C ILE A 124 -4.35 1.09 5.96
N ARG A 125 -4.42 0.77 7.26
CA ARG A 125 -5.48 1.28 8.15
C ARG A 125 -5.46 2.82 8.26
N HIS A 126 -4.27 3.42 8.27
CA HIS A 126 -4.11 4.87 8.30
C HIS A 126 -4.67 5.53 7.03
N HIS A 127 -4.44 4.95 5.85
CA HIS A 127 -5.03 5.44 4.60
C HIS A 127 -6.56 5.38 4.61
N ARG A 128 -7.13 4.26 5.06
CA ARG A 128 -8.60 4.12 5.17
C ARG A 128 -9.21 5.18 6.09
N THR A 129 -8.57 5.42 7.23
CA THR A 129 -9.00 6.44 8.19
C THR A 129 -8.89 7.84 7.60
N THR A 130 -7.78 8.15 6.90
CA THR A 130 -7.53 9.47 6.31
C THR A 130 -8.57 9.85 5.27
N HIS A 131 -9.05 8.89 4.49
CA HIS A 131 -10.03 9.11 3.42
C HIS A 131 -11.47 8.79 3.82
N GLY A 132 -11.71 8.44 5.09
CA GLY A 132 -13.05 8.12 5.59
C GLY A 132 -13.69 6.92 4.88
N LEU A 133 -12.89 5.97 4.42
CA LEU A 133 -13.36 4.83 3.64
C LEU A 133 -14.06 3.82 4.56
N THR A 134 -15.30 3.46 4.22
CA THR A 134 -16.02 2.36 4.88
C THR A 134 -15.44 1.01 4.47
N GLN A 135 -15.86 -0.08 5.12
CA GLN A 135 -15.37 -1.43 4.79
C GLN A 135 -15.70 -1.84 3.35
N ASP A 136 -16.84 -1.40 2.81
CA ASP A 136 -17.29 -1.74 1.45
C ASP A 136 -16.62 -0.90 0.34
N CYS A 137 -15.78 0.08 0.71
CA CYS A 137 -15.05 0.88 -0.25
C CYS A 137 -13.68 0.26 -0.55
N CYS A 138 -13.32 0.28 -1.84
CA CYS A 138 -11.96 0.04 -2.31
C CYS A 138 -10.99 0.97 -1.56
N ASP A 139 -9.91 0.43 -1.00
CA ASP A 139 -8.88 1.23 -0.36
C ASP A 139 -7.75 1.65 -1.29
N LEU A 140 -6.80 2.42 -0.74
CA LEU A 140 -5.75 3.04 -1.54
C LEU A 140 -4.85 1.99 -2.24
N PRO A 141 -4.35 0.92 -1.56
CA PRO A 141 -3.67 -0.18 -2.22
C PRO A 141 -4.51 -0.85 -3.31
N GLU A 142 -5.77 -1.19 -3.03
CA GLU A 142 -6.65 -1.81 -4.03
C GLU A 142 -6.81 -0.93 -5.28
N TYR A 143 -6.88 0.39 -5.13
CA TYR A 143 -6.93 1.32 -6.25
C TYR A 143 -5.58 1.44 -7.00
N LEU A 144 -4.47 1.52 -6.27
CA LEU A 144 -3.14 1.73 -6.87
C LEU A 144 -2.56 0.47 -7.53
N TYR A 145 -2.96 -0.71 -7.06
CA TYR A 145 -2.42 -2.00 -7.47
C TYR A 145 -3.43 -2.87 -8.19
N ASP A 146 -4.53 -2.31 -8.68
CA ASP A 146 -5.60 -3.04 -9.41
C ASP A 146 -5.07 -3.84 -10.61
N ASP A 147 -3.99 -3.36 -11.25
CA ASP A 147 -3.34 -4.02 -12.38
C ASP A 147 -2.37 -5.16 -11.98
N LEU A 148 -2.13 -5.36 -10.68
CA LEU A 148 -1.26 -6.41 -10.15
C LEU A 148 -2.05 -7.67 -9.80
N GLU A 149 -1.34 -8.80 -9.69
CA GLU A 149 -1.96 -10.08 -9.29
C GLU A 149 -2.51 -10.05 -7.85
N HIS A 150 -1.92 -9.23 -6.99
CA HIS A 150 -2.32 -9.09 -5.59
C HIS A 150 -2.58 -7.63 -5.26
N ASN A 151 -3.76 -7.34 -4.70
CA ASN A 151 -4.13 -6.01 -4.23
C ASN A 151 -3.27 -5.51 -3.05
N TYR A 152 -2.60 -6.44 -2.36
CA TYR A 152 -1.72 -6.18 -1.23
C TYR A 152 -0.38 -6.89 -1.43
N PRO A 153 0.41 -6.49 -2.44
CA PRO A 153 1.55 -7.27 -2.90
C PRO A 153 2.64 -7.41 -1.82
N ILE A 154 2.89 -6.34 -1.06
CA ILE A 154 3.88 -6.39 0.04
C ILE A 154 3.44 -7.32 1.16
N LEU A 155 2.15 -7.32 1.54
CA LEU A 155 1.66 -8.25 2.58
C LEU A 155 1.76 -9.71 2.11
N TYR A 156 1.50 -9.96 0.83
CA TYR A 156 1.69 -11.27 0.24
C TYR A 156 3.17 -11.71 0.33
N LEU A 157 4.10 -10.84 -0.08
CA LEU A 157 5.54 -11.14 0.00
C LEU A 157 6.02 -11.37 1.44
N CYS A 158 5.55 -10.56 2.41
CA CYS A 158 5.85 -10.81 3.82
C CYS A 158 5.38 -12.21 4.26
N SER A 159 4.18 -12.62 3.83
CA SER A 159 3.65 -13.96 4.17
C SER A 159 4.45 -15.09 3.54
N ASP A 160 4.95 -14.90 2.31
CA ASP A 160 5.77 -15.88 1.59
C ASP A 160 7.13 -16.06 2.28
N VAL A 161 7.81 -14.95 2.59
CA VAL A 161 9.11 -14.98 3.28
C VAL A 161 8.97 -15.56 4.68
N LEU A 162 7.96 -15.14 5.46
CA LEU A 162 7.70 -15.70 6.79
C LEU A 162 7.44 -17.22 6.74
N GLY A 163 6.72 -17.69 5.71
CA GLY A 163 6.51 -19.12 5.48
C GLY A 163 7.83 -19.88 5.29
N ARG A 164 8.76 -19.32 4.50
CA ARG A 164 10.08 -19.91 4.26
C ARG A 164 10.96 -19.91 5.52
N VAL A 165 10.95 -18.83 6.30
CA VAL A 165 11.69 -18.76 7.57
C VAL A 165 11.21 -19.86 8.52
N ARG A 166 9.89 -20.02 8.68
CA ARG A 166 9.30 -21.04 9.55
C ARG A 166 9.64 -22.46 9.11
N GLU A 167 9.64 -22.74 7.80
CA GLU A 167 10.07 -24.04 7.27
C GLU A 167 11.53 -24.34 7.64
N LEU A 168 12.42 -23.35 7.53
CA LEU A 168 13.83 -23.49 7.90
C LEU A 168 14.02 -23.66 9.41
N HIS A 169 13.20 -22.97 10.21
CA HIS A 169 13.20 -23.12 11.65
C HIS A 169 12.81 -24.55 12.05
N ASP A 170 11.73 -25.10 11.48
CA ASP A 170 11.28 -26.47 11.72
C ASP A 170 12.34 -27.52 11.29
N ARG A 171 13.02 -27.29 10.15
CA ARG A 171 14.14 -28.13 9.70
C ARG A 171 15.31 -28.10 10.67
N THR A 172 15.63 -26.93 11.22
CA THR A 172 16.69 -26.76 12.21
C THR A 172 16.36 -27.49 13.51
N GLU A 173 15.12 -27.35 14.00
CA GLU A 173 14.64 -28.07 15.19
C GLU A 173 14.72 -29.59 15.01
N THR A 174 14.34 -30.08 13.83
CA THR A 174 14.44 -31.52 13.50
C THR A 174 15.89 -32.00 13.52
N ALA A 175 16.82 -31.21 12.98
CA ALA A 175 18.25 -31.53 12.99
C ALA A 175 18.83 -31.49 14.42
N ILE A 176 18.42 -30.54 15.26
CA ILE A 176 18.81 -30.47 16.67
C ILE A 176 18.41 -31.75 17.39
N VAL A 177 17.16 -32.19 17.25
CA VAL A 177 16.68 -33.44 17.89
C VAL A 177 17.53 -34.64 17.45
N ALA A 178 17.87 -34.72 16.17
CA ALA A 178 18.70 -35.80 15.63
C ALA A 178 20.15 -35.80 16.16
N THR A 179 20.69 -34.66 16.63
CA THR A 179 22.04 -34.65 17.24
C THR A 179 22.11 -35.33 18.61
N PHE A 180 20.97 -35.62 19.24
CA PHE A 180 20.89 -36.29 20.53
C PHE A 180 20.62 -37.80 20.44
N GLU A 181 20.39 -38.33 19.23
CA GLU A 181 20.18 -39.77 18.96
C GLU A 181 21.48 -40.48 18.54
#